data_AF-A0A1V9XNN6-F1
#
_entry.id   AF-A0A1V9XNN6-F1
#
_cell.length_a   1.000
_cell.length_b   1.000
_cell.length_c   1.000
_cell.angle_alpha   90.00
_cell.angle_beta   90.00
_cell.angle_gamma   90.00
#
_symmetry.space_group_name_H-M   'P 1'
#
loop_
_entity.id
_entity.type
_entity.pdbx_description
1 polymer ?
#
loop_
_entity_poly.entity_id
_entity_poly.type
_entity_poly.pdbx_seq_one_letter_code
_entity_poly.pdbx_strand_id
1 'polypeptide(L)'
;MPLPAALLARLTQRGLVKSTNDSDKHEHLTRDIPDVTAPAHILVTPQTDPVDEEEEVFAEDYDTAVSAAEIGPRLPRAFERARRAPYEPLGSPAPGCPNKWNAHHRCLVWCMKRWGNGNLLGNLIEGVSEEHPAMTRKRLRMLRKYPLPPKWMEEYDPGTGRFYYWHRDGKQVS
;
A
#
# COMPACT_ATOMS: atom_id res chain seq x y z
N MET A 1 1.27 5.97 -37.66
CA MET A 1 2.65 5.51 -37.42
C MET A 1 2.59 4.15 -36.74
N PRO A 2 3.30 3.13 -37.23
CA PRO A 2 3.28 1.80 -36.60
C PRO A 2 3.90 1.86 -35.20
N LEU A 3 3.36 1.06 -34.26
CA LEU A 3 3.88 0.96 -32.90
C LEU A 3 5.27 0.28 -32.91
N PRO A 4 6.21 0.71 -32.05
CA PRO A 4 7.51 0.05 -31.91
C PRO A 4 7.35 -1.40 -31.44
N ALA A 5 8.13 -2.32 -32.02
CA ALA A 5 8.04 -3.77 -31.78
C ALA A 5 8.12 -4.17 -30.29
N ALA A 6 8.97 -3.49 -29.52
CA ALA A 6 9.11 -3.73 -28.08
C ALA A 6 7.83 -3.42 -27.28
N LEU A 7 7.05 -2.42 -27.74
CA LEU A 7 5.81 -2.01 -27.11
C LEU A 7 4.68 -2.98 -27.48
N LEU A 8 4.63 -3.42 -28.75
CA LEU A 8 3.72 -4.45 -29.21
C LEU A 8 3.88 -5.77 -28.42
N ALA A 9 5.10 -6.25 -28.23
CA ALA A 9 5.35 -7.49 -27.48
C ALA A 9 4.86 -7.43 -26.02
N ARG A 10 4.96 -6.25 -25.38
CA ARG A 10 4.45 -6.05 -24.02
C ARG A 10 2.93 -5.99 -23.97
N LEU A 11 2.29 -5.43 -25.00
CA LEU A 11 0.85 -5.35 -25.10
C LEU A 11 0.23 -6.71 -25.43
N THR A 12 0.87 -7.51 -26.29
CA THR A 12 0.43 -8.88 -26.60
C THR A 12 0.57 -9.80 -25.38
N GLN A 13 1.67 -9.69 -24.62
CA GLN A 13 1.85 -10.45 -23.37
C GLN A 13 0.78 -10.15 -22.32
N ARG A 14 0.20 -8.94 -22.36
CA ARG A 14 -0.90 -8.50 -21.48
C ARG A 14 -2.29 -8.74 -22.07
N GLY A 15 -2.39 -9.37 -23.26
CA GLY A 15 -3.66 -9.66 -23.92
C GLY A 15 -4.40 -8.42 -24.46
N LEU A 16 -3.72 -7.28 -24.59
CA LEU A 16 -4.32 -6.01 -25.02
C LEU A 16 -4.36 -5.84 -26.54
N VAL A 17 -3.56 -6.63 -27.28
CA VAL A 17 -3.50 -6.59 -28.74
C VAL A 17 -3.45 -8.03 -29.27
N LYS A 18 -4.30 -8.36 -30.27
CA LYS A 18 -4.29 -9.64 -30.97
C LYS A 18 -3.12 -9.70 -31.96
N SER A 19 -2.31 -10.75 -31.91
CA SER A 19 -1.30 -11.01 -32.93
C SER A 19 -1.97 -11.34 -34.27
N THR A 20 -1.45 -10.81 -35.37
CA THR A 20 -1.96 -10.95 -36.74
C THR A 20 -1.89 -12.36 -37.32
N ASN A 21 -1.52 -13.37 -36.52
CA ASN A 21 -1.46 -14.78 -36.94
C ASN A 21 -2.66 -15.61 -36.46
N ASP A 22 -3.68 -14.99 -35.87
CA ASP A 22 -4.82 -15.70 -35.26
C ASP A 22 -6.14 -15.49 -36.01
N SER A 23 -6.06 -15.09 -37.29
CA SER A 23 -7.19 -15.13 -38.22
C SER A 23 -7.14 -16.43 -39.00
N ASP A 24 -7.52 -17.53 -38.34
CA ASP A 24 -8.19 -18.69 -38.96
C ASP A 24 -8.24 -19.83 -37.94
N LYS A 25 -9.32 -19.88 -37.16
CA LYS A 25 -10.00 -21.09 -36.67
C LYS A 25 -11.28 -20.68 -35.96
N HIS A 26 -12.35 -20.67 -36.73
CA HIS A 26 -13.71 -20.65 -36.23
C HIS A 26 -14.03 -22.07 -35.75
N GLU A 27 -13.91 -22.32 -34.46
CA GLU A 27 -14.49 -23.52 -33.84
C GLU A 27 -15.41 -23.11 -32.68
N HIS A 28 -16.65 -23.51 -32.87
CA HIS A 28 -17.81 -23.29 -32.05
C HIS A 28 -17.68 -24.10 -30.74
N LEU A 29 -17.35 -23.43 -29.65
CA LEU A 29 -17.41 -24.00 -28.30
C LEU A 29 -18.57 -23.35 -27.53
N THR A 30 -19.75 -23.91 -27.72
CA THR A 30 -20.81 -23.89 -26.71
C THR A 30 -20.23 -24.49 -25.43
N ARG A 31 -20.03 -23.65 -24.41
CA ARG A 31 -19.80 -24.14 -23.06
C ARG A 31 -21.14 -24.64 -22.54
N ASP A 32 -21.32 -25.95 -22.61
CA ASP A 32 -22.34 -26.65 -21.84
C ASP A 32 -22.15 -26.30 -20.37
N ILE A 33 -23.20 -25.73 -19.78
CA ILE A 33 -23.32 -25.52 -18.34
C ILE A 33 -23.52 -26.92 -17.75
N PRO A 34 -22.67 -27.41 -16.83
CA PRO A 34 -22.99 -28.61 -16.09
C PRO A 34 -24.20 -28.33 -15.20
N ASP A 35 -25.28 -29.04 -15.49
CA ASP A 35 -26.48 -29.20 -14.68
C ASP A 35 -26.09 -29.67 -13.27
N VAL A 36 -25.97 -28.73 -12.34
CA VAL A 36 -25.83 -29.05 -10.91
C VAL A 36 -27.24 -29.36 -10.41
N THR A 37 -27.56 -30.64 -10.51
CA THR A 37 -28.69 -31.26 -9.85
C THR A 37 -28.65 -30.88 -8.37
N ALA A 38 -29.66 -30.11 -7.96
CA ALA A 38 -29.88 -29.73 -6.57
C ALA A 38 -30.04 -30.98 -5.69
N PRO A 39 -29.43 -31.04 -4.50
CA PRO A 39 -29.71 -32.13 -3.57
C PRO A 39 -31.16 -32.03 -3.07
N ALA A 40 -31.79 -33.21 -2.99
CA ALA A 40 -33.17 -33.41 -2.56
C ALA A 40 -33.51 -32.62 -1.29
N HIS A 41 -34.46 -31.71 -1.42
CA HIS A 41 -35.16 -31.09 -0.31
C HIS A 41 -36.00 -32.16 0.38
N ILE A 42 -35.61 -32.49 1.61
CA ILE A 42 -36.40 -33.28 2.55
C ILE A 42 -37.74 -32.56 2.74
N LEU A 43 -38.83 -33.24 2.41
CA LEU A 43 -40.19 -32.82 2.72
C LEU A 43 -40.36 -32.76 4.24
N VAL A 44 -40.21 -31.57 4.81
CA VAL A 44 -40.69 -31.27 6.17
C VAL A 44 -42.14 -30.84 6.03
N THR A 45 -43.04 -31.66 6.54
CA THR A 45 -44.47 -31.34 6.70
C THR A 45 -44.64 -30.11 7.59
N PRO A 46 -45.57 -29.19 7.29
CA PRO A 46 -45.79 -28.01 8.13
C PRO A 46 -46.50 -28.45 9.42
N GLN A 47 -45.79 -28.38 10.55
CA GLN A 47 -46.43 -28.34 11.86
C GLN A 47 -46.86 -26.90 12.10
N THR A 48 -48.16 -26.70 12.23
CA THR A 48 -48.79 -25.44 12.60
C THR A 48 -48.68 -25.27 14.11
N ASP A 49 -47.68 -24.53 14.56
CA ASP A 49 -47.66 -23.97 15.91
C ASP A 49 -47.89 -22.45 15.79
N PRO A 50 -48.81 -21.84 16.57
CA PRO A 50 -48.99 -20.40 16.57
C PRO A 50 -47.82 -19.78 17.35
N VAL A 51 -46.86 -19.21 16.62
CA VAL A 51 -45.85 -18.34 17.22
C VAL A 51 -46.43 -16.93 17.16
N ASP A 52 -46.69 -16.34 18.33
CA ASP A 52 -46.92 -14.91 18.47
C ASP A 52 -45.74 -14.19 17.80
N GLU A 53 -46.01 -13.54 16.66
CA GLU A 53 -45.07 -12.69 15.95
C GLU A 53 -44.93 -11.37 16.72
N GLU A 54 -44.15 -11.40 17.81
CA GLU A 54 -43.50 -10.19 18.28
C GLU A 54 -42.37 -9.88 17.28
N GLU A 55 -42.69 -9.18 16.19
CA GLU A 55 -41.67 -8.58 15.31
C GLU A 55 -40.82 -7.63 16.16
N GLU A 56 -39.61 -8.08 16.53
CA GLU A 56 -38.63 -7.21 17.17
C GLU A 56 -38.22 -6.11 16.17
N VAL A 57 -38.88 -4.96 16.28
CA VAL A 57 -38.51 -3.73 15.57
C VAL A 57 -37.20 -3.22 16.17
N PHE A 58 -36.09 -3.59 15.55
CA PHE A 58 -34.80 -2.95 15.81
C PHE A 58 -34.87 -1.51 15.29
N ALA A 59 -35.30 -0.59 16.15
CA ALA A 59 -35.13 0.83 15.91
C ALA A 59 -33.62 1.13 15.93
N GLU A 60 -33.01 1.21 14.75
CA GLU A 60 -31.69 1.81 14.59
C GLU A 60 -31.82 3.31 14.91
N ASP A 61 -31.54 3.65 16.17
CA ASP A 61 -31.59 5.02 16.69
C ASP A 61 -30.43 5.83 16.05
N TYR A 62 -30.73 6.47 14.93
CA TYR A 62 -29.78 7.07 14.00
C TYR A 62 -29.08 8.36 14.47
N ASP A 63 -29.00 8.64 15.78
CA ASP A 63 -28.40 9.89 16.26
C ASP A 63 -27.61 9.80 17.58
N THR A 64 -27.13 8.60 17.96
CA THR A 64 -26.08 8.51 18.99
C THR A 64 -24.72 8.32 18.34
N ALA A 65 -23.88 9.35 18.42
CA ALA A 65 -22.45 9.19 18.27
C ALA A 65 -21.93 8.30 19.42
N VAL A 66 -22.06 6.99 19.26
CA VAL A 66 -21.49 6.00 20.18
C VAL A 66 -19.97 6.15 20.05
N SER A 67 -19.34 6.75 21.05
CA SER A 67 -17.90 6.60 21.26
C SER A 67 -17.62 5.10 21.24
N ALA A 68 -16.88 4.64 20.23
CA ALA A 68 -16.66 3.25 19.87
C ALA A 68 -15.95 2.44 20.97
N ALA A 69 -16.62 2.20 22.11
CA ALA A 69 -15.97 1.70 23.31
C ALA A 69 -16.61 0.45 23.93
N GLU A 70 -17.85 0.04 23.61
CA GLU A 70 -18.55 -0.88 24.53
C GLU A 70 -19.33 -2.09 23.99
N ILE A 71 -19.38 -2.40 22.69
CA ILE A 71 -20.07 -3.64 22.25
C ILE A 71 -19.19 -4.44 21.30
N GLY A 72 -18.38 -5.32 21.89
CA GLY A 72 -17.56 -6.31 21.20
C GLY A 72 -16.40 -6.77 22.10
N PRO A 73 -15.89 -8.01 21.94
CA PRO A 73 -14.69 -8.41 22.66
C PRO A 73 -13.58 -7.42 22.30
N ARG A 74 -13.06 -6.73 23.33
CA ARG A 74 -11.97 -5.76 23.20
C ARG A 74 -10.77 -6.50 22.61
N LEU A 75 -10.61 -6.45 21.29
CA LEU A 75 -9.44 -6.99 20.62
C LEU A 75 -8.21 -6.31 21.24
N PRO A 76 -7.10 -7.03 21.49
CA PRO A 76 -5.90 -6.42 22.04
C PRO A 76 -5.52 -5.17 21.23
N ARG A 77 -5.12 -4.06 21.86
CA ARG A 77 -4.69 -2.80 21.21
C ARG A 77 -3.74 -3.00 20.01
N ALA A 78 -3.00 -4.10 19.98
CA ALA A 78 -2.17 -4.52 18.85
C ALA A 78 -2.96 -4.75 17.56
N PHE A 79 -4.16 -5.34 17.63
CA PHE A 79 -5.04 -5.59 16.48
C PHE A 79 -5.75 -4.32 15.97
N GLU A 80 -6.05 -3.34 16.84
CA GLU A 80 -6.59 -2.03 16.42
C GLU A 80 -5.58 -1.24 15.58
N ARG A 81 -4.29 -1.26 15.94
CA ARG A 81 -3.24 -0.60 15.15
C ARG A 81 -3.08 -1.23 13.75
N ALA A 82 -3.37 -2.52 13.61
CA ALA A 82 -3.31 -3.23 12.34
C ALA A 82 -4.47 -2.90 11.38
N ARG A 83 -5.55 -2.26 11.87
CA ARG A 83 -6.74 -1.91 11.07
C ARG A 83 -6.84 -0.44 10.70
N ARG A 84 -5.82 0.38 10.96
CA ARG A 84 -5.88 1.78 10.50
C ARG A 84 -5.99 1.81 8.98
N ALA A 85 -6.97 2.58 8.50
CA ALA A 85 -7.22 2.67 7.08
C ALA A 85 -5.97 3.25 6.38
N PRO A 86 -5.55 2.76 5.20
CA PRO A 86 -4.35 3.26 4.52
C PRO A 86 -4.37 4.76 4.25
N TYR A 87 -5.57 5.35 4.12
CA TYR A 87 -5.81 6.76 3.88
C TYR A 87 -5.94 7.61 5.17
N GLU A 88 -5.84 6.98 6.34
CA GLU A 88 -5.89 7.71 7.60
C GLU A 88 -4.60 8.54 7.78
N PRO A 89 -4.70 9.80 8.24
CA PRO A 89 -3.52 10.62 8.49
C PRO A 89 -2.70 10.12 9.67
N LEU A 90 -1.37 10.15 9.54
CA LEU A 90 -0.46 9.62 10.56
C LEU A 90 -0.22 10.56 11.75
N GLY A 91 -0.64 11.83 11.64
CA GLY A 91 -0.39 12.86 12.66
C GLY A 91 1.02 13.48 12.60
N SER A 92 2.04 12.68 12.23
CA SER A 92 3.39 13.15 11.92
C SER A 92 3.84 12.67 10.53
N PRO A 93 4.77 13.39 9.86
CA PRO A 93 5.34 12.92 8.62
C PRO A 93 6.14 11.63 8.81
N ALA A 94 5.99 10.65 7.93
CA ALA A 94 6.85 9.47 7.93
C ALA A 94 8.28 9.89 7.56
N PRO A 95 9.32 9.54 8.34
CA PRO A 95 10.70 9.99 8.10
C PRO A 95 11.22 9.62 6.70
N GLY A 96 10.87 8.42 6.23
CA GLY A 96 11.22 7.95 4.89
C GLY A 96 10.35 8.49 3.76
N CYS A 97 9.30 9.26 4.04
CA CYS A 97 8.46 9.79 2.98
C CYS A 97 9.26 10.81 2.14
N PRO A 98 9.38 10.60 0.81
CA PRO A 98 10.11 11.52 -0.06
C PRO A 98 9.40 12.88 -0.18
N ASN A 99 8.10 12.93 0.07
CA ASN A 99 7.29 14.14 -0.01
C ASN A 99 7.05 14.81 1.36
N LYS A 100 7.78 14.41 2.42
CA LYS A 100 7.56 14.94 3.79
C LYS A 100 7.81 16.44 3.95
N TRP A 101 8.62 17.02 3.07
CA TRP A 101 8.99 18.44 3.09
C TRP A 101 7.98 19.33 2.36
N ASN A 102 7.05 18.76 1.61
CA ASN A 102 6.00 19.51 0.95
C ASN A 102 4.93 19.89 1.97
N ALA A 103 4.72 21.20 2.19
CA ALA A 103 3.75 21.74 3.15
C ALA A 103 2.31 21.27 2.90
N HIS A 104 1.97 20.91 1.66
CA HIS A 104 0.65 20.40 1.30
C HIS A 104 0.52 18.88 1.43
N HIS A 105 1.62 18.17 1.70
CA HIS A 105 1.60 16.73 1.89
C HIS A 105 1.34 16.35 3.33
N ARG A 106 0.18 15.73 3.58
CA ARG A 106 -0.11 15.07 4.86
C ARG A 106 0.20 13.58 4.74
N CYS A 107 1.21 13.11 5.47
CA CYS A 107 1.53 11.69 5.49
C CYS A 107 0.33 10.88 6.01
N LEU A 108 0.07 9.77 5.30
CA LEU A 108 -0.95 8.81 5.62
C LEU A 108 -0.31 7.56 6.25
N VAL A 109 -1.12 6.69 6.84
CA VAL A 109 -0.68 5.36 7.30
C VAL A 109 0.00 4.60 6.16
N TRP A 110 -0.47 4.77 4.91
CA TRP A 110 0.20 4.24 3.74
C TRP A 110 1.64 4.75 3.57
N CYS A 111 1.93 6.02 3.88
CA CYS A 111 3.30 6.56 3.80
C CYS A 111 4.25 5.86 4.78
N MET A 112 3.78 5.61 6.01
CA MET A 112 4.56 4.87 7.01
C MET A 112 4.75 3.42 6.61
N LYS A 113 3.70 2.76 6.08
CA LYS A 113 3.82 1.37 5.60
C LYS A 113 4.74 1.26 4.38
N ARG A 114 4.72 2.25 3.50
CA ARG A 114 5.50 2.23 2.26
C ARG A 114 6.94 2.69 2.45
N TRP A 115 7.23 3.63 3.33
CA TRP A 115 8.59 4.20 3.45
C TRP A 115 9.16 4.15 4.86
N GLY A 116 8.33 3.92 5.88
CA GLY A 116 8.76 3.77 7.26
C GLY A 116 9.70 4.87 7.72
N ASN A 117 10.79 4.43 8.33
CA ASN A 117 11.84 5.30 8.86
C ASN A 117 12.87 5.75 7.81
N GLY A 118 12.78 5.30 6.56
CA GLY A 118 13.77 5.68 5.55
C GLY A 118 13.88 4.73 4.38
N ASN A 119 14.44 5.27 3.29
CA ASN A 119 14.87 4.53 2.12
C ASN A 119 16.22 3.87 2.39
N LEU A 120 16.21 2.69 2.99
CA LEU A 120 17.35 1.78 2.92
C LEU A 120 17.19 0.93 1.68
N LEU A 121 17.30 1.60 0.52
CA LEU A 121 17.34 0.97 -0.81
C LEU A 121 16.38 -0.24 -0.95
N GLY A 122 15.10 0.04 -0.71
CA GLY A 122 14.02 -0.88 -0.99
C GLY A 122 13.41 -1.49 0.27
N ASN A 123 12.12 -1.22 0.45
CA ASN A 123 11.20 -2.04 1.24
C ASN A 123 11.04 -3.47 0.66
N LEU A 124 12.08 -4.02 0.06
CA LEU A 124 12.19 -5.38 -0.45
C LEU A 124 13.14 -6.23 0.42
N ILE A 125 13.83 -5.63 1.39
CA ILE A 125 14.72 -6.34 2.31
C ILE A 125 14.35 -5.92 3.73
N GLU A 126 13.60 -6.76 4.42
CA GLU A 126 13.35 -6.62 5.86
C GLU A 126 14.69 -6.65 6.62
N GLY A 127 14.89 -5.71 7.55
CA GLY A 127 15.96 -5.78 8.54
C GLY A 127 17.17 -4.85 8.34
N VAL A 128 17.22 -4.05 7.27
CA VAL A 128 18.27 -3.04 7.15
C VAL A 128 17.72 -1.76 7.76
N SER A 129 18.21 -1.37 8.94
CA SER A 129 18.00 -0.07 9.60
C SER A 129 19.24 0.83 9.52
N GLU A 130 20.31 0.32 8.92
CA GLU A 130 21.62 0.96 8.82
C GLU A 130 21.96 1.39 7.40
N GLU A 131 22.65 2.52 7.28
CA GLU A 131 23.13 3.12 6.03
C GLU A 131 23.55 2.06 4.99
N HIS A 132 23.02 2.14 3.77
CA HIS A 132 23.31 1.13 2.75
C HIS A 132 24.84 1.03 2.51
N PRO A 133 25.50 -0.12 2.76
CA PRO A 133 26.96 -0.22 2.86
C PRO A 133 27.72 0.26 1.61
N ALA A 134 27.11 0.11 0.43
CA ALA A 134 27.70 0.60 -0.81
C ALA A 134 27.73 2.13 -0.90
N MET A 135 26.72 2.80 -0.33
CA MET A 135 26.62 4.26 -0.33
C MET A 135 27.60 4.85 0.69
N THR A 136 27.66 4.28 1.89
CA THR A 136 28.65 4.66 2.92
C THR A 136 30.07 4.51 2.40
N ARG A 137 30.38 3.42 1.69
CA ARG A 137 31.71 3.22 1.06
C ARG A 137 32.03 4.29 0.01
N LYS A 138 31.06 4.67 -0.83
CA LYS A 138 31.23 5.74 -1.83
C LYS A 138 31.41 7.10 -1.16
N ARG A 139 30.59 7.42 -0.16
CA ARG A 139 30.67 8.63 0.68
C ARG A 139 32.05 8.75 1.32
N LEU A 140 32.49 7.75 2.07
CA LEU A 140 33.79 7.78 2.76
C LEU A 140 34.97 7.91 1.79
N ARG A 141 34.87 7.28 0.61
CA ARG A 141 35.89 7.44 -0.46
C ARG A 141 35.93 8.88 -0.98
N MET A 142 34.77 9.49 -1.20
CA MET A 142 34.67 10.90 -1.62
C MET A 142 35.23 11.84 -0.55
N LEU A 143 34.80 11.69 0.70
CA LEU A 143 35.25 12.52 1.83
C LEU A 143 36.74 12.41 2.11
N ARG A 144 37.34 11.24 1.89
CA ARG A 144 38.80 11.07 1.99
C ARG A 144 39.55 11.84 0.91
N LYS A 145 39.00 11.93 -0.30
CA LYS A 145 39.62 12.64 -1.43
C LYS A 145 39.33 14.15 -1.39
N TYR A 146 38.14 14.52 -0.92
CA TYR A 146 37.64 15.88 -0.85
C TYR A 146 37.03 16.10 0.54
N PRO A 147 37.83 16.45 1.54
CA PRO A 147 37.31 16.72 2.89
C PRO A 147 36.38 17.93 2.86
N LEU A 148 35.37 17.92 3.72
CA LEU A 148 34.46 19.06 3.86
C LEU A 148 35.25 20.30 4.29
N PRO A 149 35.05 21.45 3.63
CA PRO A 149 35.63 22.70 4.09
C PRO A 149 35.08 23.08 5.49
N PRO A 150 35.76 24.00 6.20
CA PRO A 150 35.28 24.47 7.50
C PRO A 150 33.82 24.93 7.43
N LYS A 151 33.04 24.62 8.47
CA LYS A 151 31.61 24.97 8.61
C LYS A 151 30.64 24.32 7.62
N TRP A 152 31.11 23.45 6.72
CA TRP A 152 30.23 22.52 6.03
C TRP A 152 29.86 21.37 6.96
N MET A 153 28.59 20.98 6.93
CA MET A 153 28.04 19.87 7.68
C MET A 153 27.45 18.87 6.71
N GLU A 154 27.51 17.60 7.10
CA GLU A 154 26.87 16.51 6.39
C GLU A 154 25.64 16.05 7.18
N GLU A 155 24.54 15.84 6.48
CA GLU A 155 23.29 15.35 7.07
C GLU A 155 22.69 14.26 6.20
N TYR A 156 22.13 13.23 6.83
CA TYR A 156 21.47 12.13 6.13
C TYR A 156 19.97 12.39 6.00
N ASP A 157 19.45 12.39 4.77
CA ASP A 157 18.00 12.42 4.55
C ASP A 157 17.43 11.00 4.36
N PRO A 158 16.64 10.49 5.33
CA PRO A 158 16.00 9.19 5.20
C PRO A 158 14.97 9.13 4.07
N GLY A 159 14.41 10.26 3.62
CA GLY A 159 13.42 10.27 2.53
C GLY A 159 14.03 9.92 1.17
N THR A 160 15.20 10.49 0.90
CA THR A 160 15.94 10.26 -0.35
C THR A 160 17.00 9.16 -0.24
N GLY A 161 17.38 8.77 0.98
CA GLY A 161 18.46 7.81 1.25
C GLY A 161 19.84 8.34 0.87
N ARG A 162 20.02 9.66 0.90
CA ARG A 162 21.23 10.37 0.45
C ARG A 162 21.76 11.29 1.54
N PHE A 163 23.05 11.56 1.46
CA PHE A 163 23.70 12.61 2.23
C PHE A 163 23.67 13.89 1.41
N TYR A 164 23.33 14.99 2.07
CA TYR A 164 23.47 16.34 1.53
C TYR A 164 24.41 17.13 2.41
N TYR A 165 25.01 18.15 1.83
CA TYR A 165 26.00 18.99 2.50
C TYR A 165 25.48 20.40 2.56
N TRP A 166 25.61 21.05 3.70
CA TRP A 166 25.12 22.41 3.87
C TRP A 166 26.09 23.23 4.70
N HIS A 167 26.13 24.53 4.45
CA HIS A 167 27.01 25.45 5.16
C HIS A 167 26.28 26.05 6.36
N ARG A 168 26.86 25.98 7.56
CA ARG A 168 26.19 26.41 8.82
C ARG A 168 25.70 27.86 8.82
N ASP A 169 26.48 28.76 8.23
CA ASP A 169 26.19 30.19 8.25
C ASP A 169 25.58 30.69 6.93
N GLY A 170 25.42 29.79 5.94
CA GLY A 170 25.09 30.16 4.57
C GLY A 170 23.81 29.50 4.09
N LYS A 171 23.10 30.15 3.17
CA LYS A 171 21.97 29.54 2.43
C LYS A 171 22.44 28.57 1.33
N GLN A 172 23.62 27.95 1.50
CA GLN A 172 24.26 27.09 0.52
C GLN A 172 24.07 25.62 0.89
N VAL A 173 23.66 24.82 -0.10
CA VAL A 173 23.40 23.38 -0.01
C VAL A 173 23.95 22.69 -1.27
N SER A 174 24.51 21.49 -1.11
CA SER A 174 25.07 20.64 -2.19
C SER A 174 24.64 19.19 -2.07
#